data_AF-A0A934J032-F1
#
_entry.id   AF-A0A934J032-F1
#
_cell.length_a   1.000
_cell.length_b   1.000
_cell.length_c   1.000
_cell.angle_alpha   90.00
_cell.angle_beta   90.00
_cell.angle_gamma   90.00
#
_symmetry.space_group_name_H-M   'P 1'
#
loop_
_entity.id
_entity.type
_entity.pdbx_description
1 polymer ?
#
loop_
_entity_poly.entity_id
_entity_poly.type
_entity_poly.pdbx_seq_one_letter_code
_entity_poly.pdbx_strand_id
1 'polypeptide(L)'
;MRIIRQNNLFFAWLVAVVATLGSLYFSEIRGFIPCELCWFQRILMYPLSIILGIAAFLDDDKVKKYVLPLSIIGIFVSTYHYMKQKLPWLDAMQPCTKGIPCNTQYINWFGFVTIPFLALTGFVLITLFLSLKRSK
;
A
#
# COMPACT_ATOMS: atom_id res chain seq x y z
N MET A 1 -15.53 -10.10 -18.26
CA MET A 1 -15.90 -9.54 -16.93
C MET A 1 -16.35 -10.58 -15.88
N ARG A 2 -16.88 -11.76 -16.23
CA ARG A 2 -17.28 -12.80 -15.23
C ARG A 2 -16.13 -13.41 -14.43
N ILE A 3 -14.98 -13.67 -15.07
CA ILE A 3 -13.78 -14.26 -14.44
C ILE A 3 -13.21 -13.34 -13.35
N ILE A 4 -13.11 -12.04 -13.64
CA ILE A 4 -12.63 -11.02 -12.68
C ILE A 4 -13.52 -11.07 -11.44
N ARG A 5 -14.84 -11.07 -11.64
CA ARG A 5 -15.83 -10.94 -10.56
C ARG A 5 -15.93 -12.16 -9.63
N GLN A 6 -15.56 -13.36 -10.09
CA GLN A 6 -15.49 -14.55 -9.24
C GLN A 6 -14.22 -14.59 -8.39
N ASN A 7 -13.11 -14.00 -8.85
CA ASN A 7 -11.80 -14.07 -8.22
C ASN A 7 -11.32 -12.73 -7.62
N ASN A 8 -12.22 -11.77 -7.36
CA ASN A 8 -11.86 -10.45 -6.83
C ASN A 8 -10.99 -10.52 -5.55
N LEU A 9 -11.31 -11.44 -4.62
CA LEU A 9 -10.53 -11.63 -3.39
C LEU A 9 -9.11 -12.15 -3.69
N PHE A 10 -8.98 -13.07 -4.65
CA PHE A 10 -7.69 -13.59 -5.09
C PHE A 10 -6.82 -12.51 -5.73
N PHE A 11 -7.39 -11.66 -6.60
CA PHE A 11 -6.64 -10.54 -7.18
C PHE A 11 -6.22 -9.51 -6.13
N ALA A 12 -7.11 -9.17 -5.18
CA ALA A 12 -6.77 -8.29 -4.06
C ALA A 12 -5.63 -8.86 -3.21
N TRP A 13 -5.68 -10.16 -2.92
CA TRP A 13 -4.62 -10.88 -2.21
C TRP A 13 -3.29 -10.85 -2.97
N LEU A 14 -3.30 -11.13 -4.28
CA LEU A 14 -2.10 -11.12 -5.11
C LEU A 14 -1.42 -9.74 -5.09
N VAL A 15 -2.19 -8.66 -5.19
CA VAL A 15 -1.66 -7.29 -5.06
C VAL A 15 -1.04 -7.07 -3.68
N ALA A 16 -1.71 -7.48 -2.60
CA ALA A 16 -1.19 -7.32 -1.24
C ALA A 16 0.13 -8.09 -1.02
N VAL A 17 0.23 -9.32 -1.56
CA VAL A 17 1.46 -10.12 -1.49
C VAL A 17 2.60 -9.46 -2.26
N VAL A 18 2.35 -9.03 -3.49
CA VAL A 18 3.37 -8.35 -4.32
C VAL A 18 3.82 -7.04 -3.65
N ALA A 19 2.91 -6.27 -3.06
CA ALA A 19 3.25 -5.05 -2.34
C ALA A 19 4.09 -5.32 -1.09
N THR A 20 3.75 -6.34 -0.29
CA THR A 20 4.53 -6.75 0.89
C THR A 20 5.91 -7.24 0.47
N LEU A 21 6.00 -8.16 -0.50
CA LEU A 21 7.29 -8.67 -0.98
C LEU A 21 8.15 -7.57 -1.59
N GLY A 22 7.57 -6.64 -2.34
CA GLY A 22 8.27 -5.46 -2.86
C GLY A 22 8.82 -4.58 -1.74
N SER A 23 8.03 -4.32 -0.69
CA SER A 23 8.48 -3.59 0.51
C SER A 23 9.65 -4.28 1.21
N LEU A 24 9.61 -5.61 1.38
CA LEU A 24 10.72 -6.37 1.97
C LEU A 24 11.97 -6.36 1.06
N TYR A 25 11.79 -6.53 -0.25
CA TYR A 25 12.90 -6.51 -1.20
C TYR A 25 13.67 -5.19 -1.16
N PHE A 26 12.95 -4.06 -1.09
CA PHE A 26 13.60 -2.76 -0.96
C PHE A 26 14.35 -2.59 0.37
N SER A 27 13.84 -3.17 1.46
CA SER A 27 14.46 -3.11 2.79
C SER A 27 15.72 -3.97 2.88
N GLU A 28 15.59 -5.26 2.57
CA GLU A 28 16.61 -6.26 2.91
C GLU A 28 17.65 -6.43 1.81
N ILE A 29 17.25 -6.32 0.54
CA ILE A 29 18.14 -6.56 -0.60
C ILE A 29 18.75 -5.25 -1.09
N ARG A 30 17.93 -4.19 -1.23
CA ARG A 30 18.40 -2.88 -1.69
C ARG A 30 18.91 -1.98 -0.56
N GLY A 31 18.71 -2.36 0.71
CA GLY A 31 19.19 -1.61 1.87
C GLY A 31 18.49 -0.26 2.06
N PHE A 32 17.29 -0.07 1.53
CA PHE A 32 16.55 1.18 1.70
C PHE A 32 15.92 1.23 3.09
N ILE A 33 16.48 2.10 3.93
CA ILE A 33 16.02 2.26 5.30
C ILE A 33 14.68 3.02 5.27
N PRO A 34 13.61 2.45 5.86
CA PRO A 34 12.29 3.06 5.84
C PRO A 34 12.22 4.29 6.76
N CYS A 35 11.51 5.32 6.32
CA CYS A 35 11.13 6.44 7.17
C CYS A 35 9.89 6.10 8.01
N GLU A 36 9.56 6.95 8.98
CA GLU A 36 8.37 6.82 9.84
C GLU A 36 7.07 6.63 9.03
N LEU A 37 6.86 7.42 7.98
CA LEU A 37 5.67 7.29 7.11
C LEU A 37 5.64 5.98 6.33
N CYS A 38 6.79 5.49 5.85
CA CYS A 38 6.88 4.15 5.25
C CYS A 38 6.53 3.07 6.26
N TRP A 39 6.91 3.24 7.52
CA TRP A 39 6.61 2.31 8.60
C TRP A 39 5.10 2.20 8.85
N PHE A 40 4.39 3.34 8.88
CA PHE A 40 2.92 3.35 8.93
C PHE A 40 2.29 2.63 7.74
N GLN A 41 2.82 2.82 6.52
CA GLN A 41 2.34 2.09 5.34
C GLN A 41 2.54 0.57 5.46
N ARG A 42 3.67 0.12 6.06
CA ARG A 42 3.93 -1.31 6.32
C ARG A 42 2.95 -1.90 7.33
N ILE A 43 2.68 -1.21 8.44
CA ILE A 43 1.67 -1.65 9.44
C ILE A 43 0.31 -1.87 8.78
N LEU A 44 -0.07 -1.00 7.84
CA LEU A 44 -1.35 -1.09 7.14
C LEU A 44 -1.35 -2.20 6.07
N MET A 45 -0.24 -2.41 5.36
CA MET A 45 -0.18 -3.34 4.22
C MET A 45 0.08 -4.80 4.64
N TYR A 46 0.96 -5.05 5.59
CA TYR A 46 1.40 -6.43 5.90
C TYR A 46 0.26 -7.32 6.42
N PRO A 47 -0.61 -6.86 7.34
CA PRO A 47 -1.77 -7.64 7.78
C PRO A 47 -2.73 -7.96 6.64
N LEU A 48 -2.87 -7.07 5.65
CA LEU A 48 -3.75 -7.29 4.50
C LEU A 48 -3.34 -8.51 3.68
N SER A 49 -2.04 -8.75 3.52
CA SER A 49 -1.54 -9.92 2.77
C SER A 49 -1.99 -11.25 3.41
N ILE A 50 -2.05 -11.31 4.74
CA ILE A 50 -2.47 -12.49 5.49
C ILE A 50 -4.00 -12.61 5.49
N ILE A 51 -4.68 -11.52 5.85
CA ILE A 51 -6.14 -11.48 5.98
C ILE A 51 -6.83 -11.79 4.64
N LEU A 52 -6.38 -11.15 3.56
CA LEU A 52 -6.93 -11.39 2.22
C LEU A 52 -6.60 -12.80 1.72
N GLY A 53 -5.47 -13.37 2.15
CA GLY A 53 -5.12 -14.76 1.83
C GLY A 53 -6.13 -15.72 2.45
N ILE A 54 -6.39 -15.59 3.75
CA ILE A 54 -7.37 -16.41 4.46
C ILE A 54 -8.76 -16.26 3.83
N ALA A 55 -9.20 -15.03 3.54
CA ALA A 55 -10.48 -14.80 2.88
C ALA A 55 -10.57 -15.32 1.46
N ALA A 56 -9.47 -15.32 0.70
CA ALA A 56 -9.43 -15.91 -0.63
C ALA A 56 -9.56 -17.45 -0.58
N PHE A 57 -8.99 -18.10 0.44
CA PHE A 57 -9.11 -19.56 0.64
C PHE A 57 -10.48 -19.99 1.18
N LEU A 58 -11.05 -19.21 2.11
CA LEU A 58 -12.35 -19.50 2.73
C LEU A 58 -13.54 -18.94 1.95
N ASP A 59 -13.27 -18.19 0.89
CA ASP A 59 -14.26 -17.45 0.09
C ASP A 59 -15.18 -16.53 0.93
N ASP A 60 -14.63 -15.96 2.02
CA ASP A 60 -15.39 -15.13 2.97
C ASP A 60 -15.44 -13.66 2.54
N ASP A 61 -16.56 -13.29 1.91
CA ASP A 61 -16.83 -11.91 1.49
C ASP A 61 -17.01 -10.91 2.66
N LYS A 62 -17.19 -11.37 3.91
CA LYS A 62 -17.34 -10.49 5.07
C LYS A 62 -16.03 -9.76 5.41
N VAL A 63 -14.89 -10.25 4.91
CA VAL A 63 -13.56 -9.62 5.05
C VAL A 63 -13.57 -8.14 4.65
N LYS A 64 -14.38 -7.81 3.64
CA LYS A 64 -14.45 -6.48 3.04
C LYS A 64 -14.79 -5.40 4.06
N LYS A 65 -15.56 -5.71 5.10
CA LYS A 65 -16.00 -4.72 6.10
C LYS A 65 -14.86 -4.12 6.91
N TYR A 66 -13.79 -4.89 7.15
CA TYR A 66 -12.65 -4.44 7.95
C TYR A 66 -11.40 -4.16 7.12
N VAL A 67 -11.23 -4.86 5.99
CA VAL A 67 -10.11 -4.56 5.08
C VAL A 67 -10.31 -3.21 4.35
N LEU A 68 -11.54 -2.88 3.97
CA LEU A 68 -11.79 -1.68 3.16
C LEU A 68 -11.45 -0.38 3.91
N PRO A 69 -11.85 -0.17 5.18
CA PRO A 69 -11.38 0.97 5.98
C PRO A 69 -9.85 1.03 6.10
N LEU A 70 -9.20 -0.12 6.33
CA LEU A 70 -7.73 -0.18 6.46
C LEU A 70 -7.02 0.23 5.17
N SER A 71 -7.52 -0.25 4.03
CA SER A 71 -6.98 0.13 2.71
C SER A 71 -7.15 1.62 2.43
N ILE A 72 -8.29 2.21 2.81
CA ILE A 72 -8.57 3.64 2.64
C ILE A 72 -7.60 4.49 3.48
N ILE A 73 -7.34 4.10 4.74
CA ILE A 73 -6.33 4.77 5.57
C ILE A 73 -4.96 4.69 4.89
N GLY A 74 -4.61 3.54 4.30
CA GLY A 74 -3.39 3.36 3.53
C GLY A 74 -3.28 4.32 2.33
N ILE A 75 -4.38 4.56 1.61
CA ILE A 75 -4.47 5.55 0.52
C ILE A 75 -4.15 6.95 1.04
N PHE A 76 -4.75 7.36 2.17
CA PHE A 76 -4.49 8.70 2.73
C PHE A 76 -3.04 8.88 3.17
N VAL A 77 -2.46 7.90 3.88
CA VAL A 77 -1.07 7.97 4.35
C VAL A 77 -0.09 7.98 3.16
N SER A 78 -0.32 7.15 2.14
CA SER A 78 0.53 7.10 0.95
C SER A 78 0.42 8.34 0.08
N THR A 79 -0.78 8.91 -0.07
CA THR A 79 -1.00 10.19 -0.75
C THR A 79 -0.28 11.32 -0.04
N TYR A 80 -0.42 11.42 1.28
CA TYR A 80 0.27 12.44 2.08
C TYR A 80 1.79 12.31 1.94
N HIS A 81 2.33 11.08 2.00
CA HIS A 81 3.75 10.84 1.84
C HIS A 81 4.25 11.21 0.43
N TYR A 82 3.49 10.87 -0.61
CA TYR A 82 3.82 11.26 -1.98
C TYR A 82 3.82 12.78 -2.18
N MET A 83 2.81 13.47 -1.64
CA MET A 83 2.73 14.93 -1.67
C MET A 83 3.93 15.57 -0.99
N LYS A 84 4.33 15.04 0.17
CA LYS A 84 5.52 15.50 0.89
C LYS A 84 6.79 15.39 0.05
N GLN A 85 6.94 14.30 -0.70
CA GLN A 85 8.10 14.11 -1.57
C GLN A 85 8.14 15.06 -2.78
N LYS A 86 7.01 15.61 -3.21
CA LYS A 86 6.90 16.43 -4.43
C LYS A 86 6.74 17.91 -4.16
N LEU A 87 6.31 18.29 -2.95
CA LEU A 87 6.03 19.67 -2.57
C LEU A 87 7.07 20.16 -1.55
N PRO A 88 8.07 20.96 -1.98
CA PRO A 88 9.17 21.40 -1.12
C PRO A 88 8.72 22.21 0.12
N TRP A 89 7.56 22.87 0.05
CA TRP A 89 7.02 23.65 1.16
C TRP A 89 6.49 22.79 2.31
N LEU A 90 6.16 21.51 2.08
CA LEU A 90 5.73 20.58 3.13
C LEU A 90 6.92 20.04 3.94
N ASP A 91 8.13 20.18 3.43
CA ASP A 91 9.36 19.74 4.12
C ASP A 91 9.81 20.72 5.20
N ALA A 92 9.52 22.01 5.02
CA ALA A 92 9.87 23.06 5.98
C ALA A 92 9.19 22.91 7.34
N MET A 93 8.18 22.04 7.45
CA MET A 93 7.40 21.78 8.67
C MET A 93 7.87 20.54 9.46
N GLN A 94 9.10 20.05 9.28
CA GLN A 94 9.64 18.96 10.12
C GLN A 94 10.60 19.47 11.21
N PRO A 95 10.10 19.85 12.40
CA PRO A 95 10.96 20.03 13.56
C PRO A 95 11.40 18.65 14.05
N CYS A 96 12.71 18.38 13.97
CA CYS A 96 13.40 17.20 14.54
C CYS A 96 12.85 15.83 14.11
N THR A 97 13.49 15.20 13.10
CA THR A 97 13.24 13.80 12.78
C THR A 97 14.23 12.89 13.50
N LYS A 98 13.74 11.82 14.16
CA LYS A 98 14.56 10.67 14.51
C LYS A 98 14.69 9.81 13.25
N GLY A 99 15.90 9.66 12.72
CA GLY A 99 16.15 8.85 11.52
C GLY A 99 16.12 9.65 10.20
N ILE A 100 15.76 8.97 9.11
CA ILE A 100 15.94 9.48 7.74
C ILE A 100 14.71 10.30 7.31
N PRO A 101 14.89 11.46 6.66
CA PRO A 101 13.78 12.29 6.26
C PRO A 101 12.87 11.58 5.26
N CYS A 102 11.56 11.71 5.45
CA CYS A 102 10.53 11.10 4.59
C CYS A 102 10.54 11.68 3.16
N ASN A 103 11.21 12.82 2.96
CA ASN A 103 11.39 13.42 1.64
C ASN A 103 12.44 12.70 0.77
N THR A 104 13.24 11.82 1.37
CA THR A 104 14.30 11.11 0.63
C THR A 104 13.69 10.20 -0.44
N GLN A 105 14.08 10.41 -1.69
CA GLN A 105 13.62 9.61 -2.82
C GLN A 105 14.69 8.59 -3.22
N TYR A 106 14.54 7.33 -2.79
CA TYR A 106 15.46 6.25 -3.18
C TYR A 106 15.27 5.78 -4.63
N ILE A 107 14.02 5.81 -5.12
CA ILE A 107 13.69 5.43 -6.50
C ILE A 107 12.88 6.57 -7.11
N ASN A 108 13.26 6.97 -8.32
CA ASN A 108 12.51 7.91 -9.14
C ASN A 108 12.70 7.57 -10.63
N TRP A 109 12.08 6.49 -11.11
CA TRP A 109 12.33 5.97 -12.47
C TRP A 109 11.78 6.84 -13.61
N PHE A 110 10.76 7.66 -13.36
CA PHE A 110 10.10 8.48 -14.39
C PHE A 110 9.86 9.94 -13.96
N GLY A 111 10.54 10.41 -12.91
CA GLY A 111 10.23 11.72 -12.32
C GLY A 111 8.99 11.72 -11.41
N PHE A 112 8.14 10.67 -11.46
CA PHE A 112 6.94 10.52 -10.62
C PHE A 112 6.84 9.17 -9.87
N VAL A 113 7.43 8.08 -10.38
CA VAL A 113 7.32 6.76 -9.73
C VAL A 113 8.27 6.67 -8.54
N THR A 114 7.76 6.94 -7.34
CA THR A 114 8.45 6.78 -6.06
C THR A 114 7.88 5.62 -5.24
N ILE A 115 8.56 5.23 -4.16
CA ILE A 115 8.11 4.15 -3.27
C ILE A 115 6.69 4.43 -2.69
N PRO A 116 6.38 5.64 -2.19
CA PRO A 116 5.03 5.97 -1.74
C PRO A 116 3.96 5.88 -2.84
N PHE A 117 4.32 6.19 -4.08
CA PHE A 117 3.42 6.03 -5.22
C PHE A 117 3.09 4.55 -5.49
N LEU A 118 4.09 3.67 -5.42
CA LEU A 118 3.85 2.22 -5.53
C LEU A 118 2.93 1.72 -4.42
N ALA A 119 3.15 2.15 -3.17
CA ALA A 119 2.25 1.80 -2.06
C ALA A 119 0.82 2.32 -2.29
N LEU A 120 0.66 3.56 -2.77
CA LEU A 120 -0.62 4.14 -3.14
C LEU A 120 -1.34 3.28 -4.18
N THR A 121 -0.65 2.90 -5.27
CA THR A 121 -1.25 2.03 -6.30
C THR A 121 -1.69 0.69 -5.74
N GLY A 122 -0.91 0.09 -4.82
CA GLY A 122 -1.29 -1.15 -4.14
C GLY A 122 -2.58 -1.01 -3.34
N PHE A 123 -2.68 0.01 -2.48
CA PHE A 123 -3.89 0.24 -1.69
C PHE A 123 -5.11 0.55 -2.57
N VAL A 124 -4.96 1.38 -3.60
CA VAL A 124 -6.04 1.70 -4.56
C VAL A 124 -6.54 0.45 -5.27
N LEU A 125 -5.63 -0.41 -5.76
CA LEU A 125 -6.00 -1.66 -6.42
C LEU A 125 -6.73 -2.62 -5.47
N ILE A 126 -6.26 -2.75 -4.22
CA ILE A 126 -6.94 -3.55 -3.21
C ILE A 126 -8.36 -3.01 -2.96
N THR A 127 -8.51 -1.70 -2.73
CA THR A 127 -9.82 -1.07 -2.52
C THR A 127 -10.74 -1.27 -3.73
N LEU A 128 -10.21 -1.17 -4.95
CA LEU A 128 -10.97 -1.36 -6.18
C LEU A 128 -11.47 -2.80 -6.31
N PHE A 129 -10.59 -3.79 -6.13
CA PHE A 129 -10.98 -5.20 -6.21
C PHE A 129 -12.02 -5.59 -5.16
N LEU A 130 -11.94 -5.01 -3.96
CA LEU A 130 -12.92 -5.26 -2.89
C LEU A 130 -14.26 -4.53 -3.12
N SER A 131 -14.22 -3.35 -3.73
CA SER A 131 -15.42 -2.55 -4.06
C SER A 131 -16.22 -3.12 -5.25
N LEU A 132 -15.57 -3.87 -6.14
CA LEU A 132 -16.26 -4.53 -7.24
C LEU A 132 -17.26 -5.56 -6.71
N LYS A 133 -18.57 -5.26 -6.90
CA LYS A 133 -19.67 -6.09 -6.42
C LYS A 133 -19.60 -7.47 -7.04
N ARG A 134 -19.46 -8.51 -6.20
CA ARG A 134 -19.58 -9.91 -6.63
C ARG A 134 -21.05 -10.14 -7.00
N SER A 135 -21.40 -10.22 -8.29
CA SER A 135 -22.72 -10.80 -8.60
C SER A 135 -22.57 -12.31 -8.58
N LYS A 136 -23.23 -12.87 -7.56
CA LYS A 136 -23.87 -14.17 -7.62
C LYS A 136 -24.56 -14.36 -8.97
#